data_AF-A0A0V0Z7G6-F1
#
_entry.id   AF-A0A0V0Z7G6-F1
#
_cell.length_a   1.000
_cell.length_b   1.000
_cell.length_c   1.000
_cell.angle_alpha   90.00
_cell.angle_beta   90.00
_cell.angle_gamma   90.00
#
_symmetry.space_group_name_H-M   'P 1'
#
loop_
_entity.id
_entity.type
_entity.pdbx_description
1 polymer ?
#
loop_
_entity_poly.entity_id
_entity_poly.type
_entity_poly.pdbx_seq_one_letter_code
_entity_poly.pdbx_strand_id
1 'polypeptide(L)'
;MDRVQRELVGHRIHWKFIPDRAPWMGGYWERLVRSVKESLRKVLGQALLDDCELQTILCEVEACLNARPLTFVNDGPGDPQPLSPFQLLTGRQCVDLPAVES
;
A
#
# COMPACT_ATOMS: atom_id res chain seq x y z
N MET A 1 3.01 17.93 -18.81
CA MET A 1 3.89 18.09 -17.62
C MET A 1 3.65 19.40 -16.90
N ASP A 2 3.56 20.53 -17.62
CA ASP A 2 3.46 21.87 -17.01
C ASP A 2 2.23 22.11 -16.13
N ARG A 3 1.11 21.41 -16.38
CA ARG A 3 -0.08 21.49 -15.51
C ARG A 3 0.17 20.83 -14.15
N VAL A 4 0.68 19.59 -14.17
CA VAL A 4 0.98 18.82 -12.95
C VAL A 4 2.07 19.53 -12.14
N GLN A 5 3.14 19.98 -12.79
CA GLN A 5 4.22 20.67 -12.09
C GLN A 5 3.76 21.99 -11.44
N ARG A 6 2.88 22.76 -12.10
CA ARG A 6 2.30 23.98 -11.52
C ARG A 6 1.44 23.69 -10.29
N GLU A 7 0.64 22.63 -10.33
CA GLU A 7 -0.19 22.21 -9.21
C GLU A 7 0.66 21.77 -8.01
N LEU A 8 1.68 20.94 -8.25
CA LEU A 8 2.59 20.47 -7.20
C LEU A 8 3.36 21.60 -6.51
N VAL A 9 3.75 22.64 -7.25
CA VAL A 9 4.40 23.84 -6.68
C VAL A 9 3.47 24.55 -5.68
N GLY A 10 2.17 24.62 -5.98
CA GLY A 10 1.16 25.16 -5.05
C GLY A 10 1.09 24.39 -3.73
N HIS A 11 1.32 23.08 -3.77
CA HIS A 11 1.37 22.20 -2.60
C HIS A 11 2.77 22.08 -1.96
N ARG A 12 3.76 22.84 -2.43
CA ARG A 12 5.17 22.73 -2.01
C ARG A 12 5.77 21.34 -2.23
N ILE A 13 5.26 20.61 -3.22
CA ILE A 13 5.74 19.29 -3.62
C ILE A 13 6.74 19.47 -4.76
N HIS A 14 7.95 18.93 -4.58
CA HIS A 14 8.99 18.96 -5.61
C HIS A 14 9.03 17.62 -6.36
N TRP A 15 8.64 17.65 -7.63
CA TRP A 15 8.68 16.48 -8.50
C TRP A 15 10.11 16.17 -8.96
N LYS A 16 10.55 14.92 -8.79
CA LYS A 16 11.87 14.44 -9.24
C LYS A 16 11.69 13.25 -10.18
N PHE A 17 12.31 13.31 -11.35
CA PHE A 17 12.38 12.17 -12.26
C PHE A 17 13.49 11.20 -11.86
N ILE A 18 13.27 9.93 -12.19
CA ILE A 18 14.33 8.91 -12.09
C ILE A 18 15.35 9.20 -13.20
N PRO A 19 16.66 9.26 -12.91
CA PRO A 19 17.68 9.48 -13.93
C PRO A 19 17.71 8.32 -14.93
N ASP A 20 17.86 8.65 -16.21
CA ASP A 20 17.85 7.69 -17.32
C ASP A 20 18.86 6.54 -17.15
N ARG A 21 20.00 6.81 -16.49
CA ARG A 21 21.09 5.85 -16.26
C ARG A 21 21.01 5.13 -14.91
N ALA A 22 19.92 5.29 -14.17
CA ALA A 22 19.74 4.71 -12.85
C ALA A 22 18.39 4.01 -12.67
N PRO A 23 18.06 3.01 -13.52
CA PRO A 23 16.77 2.31 -13.48
C PRO A 23 16.50 1.59 -12.14
N TRP A 24 17.55 1.20 -11.41
CA TRP A 24 17.42 0.57 -10.09
C TRP A 24 16.71 1.46 -9.06
N MET A 25 16.71 2.78 -9.24
CA MET A 25 15.99 3.70 -8.33
C MET A 25 14.46 3.53 -8.41
N GLY A 26 13.94 2.98 -9.51
CA GLY A 26 12.53 2.62 -9.63
C GLY A 26 12.16 1.30 -8.95
N GLY A 27 13.13 0.47 -8.58
CA GLY A 27 12.89 -0.92 -8.19
C GLY A 27 12.00 -1.09 -6.96
N TYR A 28 12.01 -0.14 -6.02
CA TYR A 28 11.08 -0.15 -4.88
C TYR A 28 9.63 -0.01 -5.33
N TRP A 29 9.33 0.97 -6.19
CA TRP A 29 8.00 1.22 -6.73
C TRP A 29 7.51 0.03 -7.57
N GLU A 30 8.39 -0.54 -8.39
CA GLU A 30 8.07 -1.72 -9.19
C GLU A 30 7.70 -2.93 -8.32
N ARG A 31 8.40 -3.14 -7.19
CA ARG A 31 8.06 -4.19 -6.22
C ARG A 31 6.72 -3.93 -5.56
N LEU A 32 6.41 -2.69 -5.18
CA LEU A 32 5.10 -2.34 -4.63
C LEU A 32 3.97 -2.61 -5.64
N VAL A 33 4.14 -2.17 -6.89
CA VAL A 33 3.18 -2.43 -7.97
C VAL A 33 2.98 -3.94 -8.18
N ARG A 34 4.05 -4.73 -8.09
CA ARG A 34 3.96 -6.20 -8.14
C ARG A 34 3.11 -6.74 -7.00
N SER A 35 3.33 -6.30 -5.76
CA SER A 35 2.54 -6.76 -4.60
C SER A 35 1.05 -6.47 -4.76
N VAL A 36 0.68 -5.27 -5.24
CA VAL A 36 -0.72 -4.93 -5.52
C VAL A 36 -1.30 -5.85 -6.60
N LYS A 37 -0.60 -6.01 -7.73
CA LYS A 37 -1.06 -6.86 -8.84
C LYS A 37 -1.20 -8.33 -8.45
N GLU A 38 -0.28 -8.84 -7.63
CA GLU A 38 -0.36 -10.21 -7.13
C GLU A 38 -1.55 -10.42 -6.20
N SER A 39 -1.83 -9.48 -5.29
CA SER A 39 -3.00 -9.52 -4.43
C SER A 39 -4.30 -9.47 -5.25
N LEU A 40 -4.38 -8.55 -6.22
CA LEU A 40 -5.52 -8.47 -7.14
C LEU A 40 -5.74 -9.77 -7.91
N ARG A 41 -4.66 -10.36 -8.47
CA ARG A 41 -4.77 -11.62 -9.22
C ARG A 41 -5.25 -12.78 -8.34
N LYS A 42 -4.87 -12.80 -7.05
CA LYS A 42 -5.32 -13.82 -6.10
C LYS A 42 -6.80 -13.67 -5.74
N VAL A 43 -7.29 -12.43 -5.58
CA VAL A 43 -8.69 -12.15 -5.24
C VAL A 43 -9.59 -12.38 -6.45
N LEU A 44 -9.18 -11.92 -7.63
CA LEU A 44 -10.02 -11.86 -8.83
C LEU A 44 -10.02 -13.13 -9.67
N GLY A 45 -8.91 -13.87 -9.69
CA GLY A 45 -8.76 -15.04 -10.55
C GLY A 45 -9.00 -14.70 -12.03
N GLN A 46 -10.15 -15.13 -12.56
CA GLN A 46 -10.60 -14.89 -13.95
C GLN A 46 -11.86 -14.01 -14.04
N ALA A 47 -12.30 -13.40 -12.94
CA ALA A 47 -13.48 -12.54 -12.92
C ALA A 47 -13.27 -11.25 -13.74
N LEU A 48 -14.30 -10.83 -14.45
CA LEU A 48 -14.41 -9.50 -15.04
C LEU A 48 -15.22 -8.63 -14.07
N LEU A 49 -14.74 -7.42 -13.80
CA LEU A 49 -15.33 -6.52 -12.81
C LEU A 49 -15.80 -5.25 -13.50
N ASP A 50 -16.85 -4.67 -12.95
CA ASP A 50 -17.20 -3.29 -13.22
C ASP A 50 -16.30 -2.32 -12.42
N ASP A 51 -16.25 -1.05 -12.84
CA ASP A 51 -15.36 -0.04 -12.24
C ASP A 51 -15.57 0.11 -10.72
N CYS A 52 -16.83 0.05 -10.25
CA CYS A 52 -17.16 0.15 -8.83
C CYS A 52 -16.63 -1.05 -8.02
N GLU A 53 -16.72 -2.26 -8.59
CA GLU A 53 -16.24 -3.48 -7.95
C GLU A 53 -14.71 -3.47 -7.89
N LEU A 54 -14.06 -3.08 -8.98
CA LEU A 54 -12.60 -2.91 -9.02
C LEU A 54 -12.12 -1.89 -7.98
N GLN A 55 -12.81 -0.75 -7.84
CA GLN A 55 -12.47 0.26 -6.85
C GLN A 55 -12.57 -0.30 -5.42
N THR A 56 -13.63 -1.06 -5.14
CA THR A 56 -13.85 -1.67 -3.82
C THR A 56 -12.73 -2.64 -3.49
N ILE A 57 -12.40 -3.54 -4.42
CA ILE A 57 -11.35 -4.55 -4.24
C ILE A 57 -9.96 -3.89 -4.12
N LEU A 58 -9.71 -2.80 -4.85
CA LEU A 58 -8.49 -2.03 -4.71
C LEU A 58 -8.36 -1.44 -3.30
N CYS A 59 -9.43 -0.90 -2.73
CA CYS A 59 -9.43 -0.40 -1.35
C CYS A 59 -9.15 -1.51 -0.33
N GLU A 60 -9.72 -2.70 -0.52
CA GLU A 60 -9.45 -3.85 0.35
C GLU A 60 -7.99 -4.31 0.25
N VAL A 61 -7.45 -4.40 -0.98
CA VAL A 61 -6.05 -4.74 -1.21
C VAL A 61 -5.11 -3.70 -0.60
N GLU A 62 -5.44 -2.41 -0.71
CA GLU A 62 -4.71 -1.33 -0.05
C GLU A 62 -4.70 -1.51 1.47
N ALA A 63 -5.87 -1.75 2.07
CA ALA A 63 -6.00 -1.97 3.50
C ALA A 63 -5.13 -3.16 3.96
N CYS A 64 -5.19 -4.29 3.26
CA CYS A 64 -4.36 -5.46 3.57
C CYS A 64 -2.86 -5.18 3.46
N LEU A 65 -2.43 -4.47 2.41
CA LEU A 65 -1.01 -4.13 2.23
C LEU A 65 -0.52 -3.16 3.30
N ASN A 66 -1.34 -2.19 3.71
CA ASN A 66 -1.00 -1.22 4.75
C ASN A 66 -1.06 -1.80 6.17
N ALA A 67 -1.87 -2.83 6.41
CA ALA A 67 -1.92 -3.55 7.68
C ALA A 67 -0.77 -4.57 7.83
N ARG A 68 -0.18 -5.03 6.71
CA ARG A 68 0.84 -6.08 6.71
C ARG A 68 2.06 -5.73 7.59
N PRO A 69 2.47 -6.61 8.52
CA PRO A 69 3.70 -6.45 9.30
C PRO A 69 4.96 -6.28 8.43
N LEU A 70 5.76 -5.27 8.75
CA LEU A 70 7.13 -5.05 8.24
C LEU A 70 8.19 -5.65 9.15
N THR A 71 7.90 -5.76 10.45
CA THR A 71 8.79 -6.38 11.44
C THR A 71 8.31 -7.79 11.79
N PHE A 72 9.17 -8.50 12.52
CA PHE A 72 8.86 -9.83 13.02
C PHE A 72 7.59 -9.81 13.88
N VAL A 73 6.72 -10.79 13.66
CA VAL A 73 5.53 -11.02 14.48
C VAL A 73 5.92 -12.06 15.51
N ASN A 74 5.93 -11.68 16.79
CA ASN A 74 6.19 -12.60 17.89
C ASN A 74 4.94 -12.69 18.78
N ASP A 75 4.64 -13.89 19.25
CA ASP A 75 3.42 -14.20 20.04
C ASP A 75 3.73 -14.38 21.53
N GLY A 76 4.93 -14.02 21.99
CA GLY A 76 5.32 -14.13 23.39
C GLY A 76 4.69 -13.02 24.25
N PRO A 77 4.35 -13.32 25.52
CA PRO A 77 3.82 -12.32 26.44
C PRO A 77 4.87 -11.22 26.70
N GLY A 78 4.60 -10.02 26.20
CA GLY A 78 5.47 -8.84 26.37
C GLY A 78 6.31 -8.49 25.13
N ASP A 79 6.15 -9.22 24.03
CA ASP A 79 6.83 -8.85 22.78
C ASP A 79 6.28 -7.56 22.18
N PRO A 80 7.14 -6.77 21.50
CA PRO A 80 6.70 -5.56 20.82
C PRO A 80 5.76 -5.91 19.67
N GLN A 81 4.66 -5.18 19.56
CA GLN A 81 3.75 -5.33 18.43
C GLN A 81 4.48 -5.07 17.10
N PRO A 82 4.17 -5.85 16.06
CA PRO A 82 4.80 -5.67 14.76
C PRO A 82 4.43 -4.32 14.15
N LEU A 83 5.42 -3.64 13.55
CA LEU A 83 5.24 -2.39 12.84
C LEU A 83 4.66 -2.65 11.44
N SER A 84 3.58 -1.96 11.07
CA SER A 84 2.98 -1.96 9.73
C SER A 84 3.16 -0.60 9.02
N PRO A 85 3.02 -0.53 7.68
CA PRO A 85 3.04 0.74 6.96
C PRO A 85 2.00 1.75 7.49
N PHE A 86 0.81 1.27 7.85
CA PHE A 86 -0.24 2.10 8.44
C PHE A 86 0.23 2.76 9.74
N GLN A 87 0.89 2.00 10.62
CA GLN A 87 1.44 2.52 11.88
C GLN A 87 2.56 3.53 11.62
N LEU A 88 3.44 3.29 10.64
CA LEU A 88 4.48 4.25 10.28
C LEU A 88 3.91 5.58 9.74
N LEU A 89 2.82 5.51 8.97
CA LEU A 89 2.21 6.68 8.35
C LEU A 89 1.37 7.49 9.33
N THR A 90 0.63 6.81 10.21
CA THR A 90 -0.38 7.45 11.08
C THR A 90 0.03 7.56 12.55
N GLY A 91 1.02 6.77 12.98
CA GLY A 91 1.38 6.60 14.40
C GLY A 91 0.33 5.85 15.22
N ARG A 92 -0.70 5.28 14.58
CA ARG A 92 -1.83 4.59 15.25
C ARG A 92 -1.75 3.08 15.01
N GLN A 93 -2.24 2.30 15.97
CA GLN A 93 -2.38 0.86 15.79
C GLN A 93 -3.46 0.57 14.74
N CYS A 94 -3.20 -0.41 13.88
CA CYS A 94 -4.21 -0.96 12.99
C CYS A 94 -5.16 -1.80 13.85
N VAL A 95 -6.39 -1.33 14.03
CA VAL A 95 -7.42 -2.07 14.77
C VAL A 95 -8.21 -2.84 13.74
N ASP A 96 -8.04 -4.17 13.72
CA ASP A 96 -8.98 -5.02 13.01
C ASP A 96 -10.34 -4.93 13.69
N LEU A 97 -11.41 -4.88 12.90
CA LEU A 97 -12.77 -4.93 13.41
C LEU A 97 -12.90 -6.18 14.30
N PRO A 98 -13.54 -6.08 15.49
CA PRO A 98 -13.72 -7.24 16.35
C PRO A 98 -14.42 -8.33 15.53
N ALA A 99 -13.87 -9.53 15.55
CA ALA A 99 -14.49 -10.68 14.91
C ALA A 99 -15.93 -10.76 15.43
N VAL A 100 -16.90 -10.77 14.52
CA VAL A 100 -18.29 -11.06 14.88
C VAL A 100 -18.31 -12.48 15.41
N GLU A 101 -18.39 -12.64 16.73
CA GLU A 101 -18.65 -13.94 17.35
C GLU A 101 -19.97 -14.45 16.80
N SER A 102 -19.92 -15.58 16.10
CA SER A 102 -21.08 -16.32 15.61
C SER A 102 -21.59 -17.30 16.66
#